data_AF-A0A2G3K9N2-F1
#
_entry.id   AF-A0A2G3K9N2-F1
#
_cell.length_a   1.000
_cell.length_b   1.000
_cell.length_c   1.000
_cell.angle_alpha   90.00
_cell.angle_beta   90.00
_cell.angle_gamma   90.00
#
_symmetry.space_group_name_H-M   'P 1'
#
loop_
_entity.id
_entity.type
_entity.pdbx_description
1 polymer ?
#
loop_
_entity_poly.entity_id
_entity_poly.type
_entity_poly.pdbx_seq_one_letter_code
_entity_poly.pdbx_strand_id
1 'polypeptide(L)'
;MSKLAFNRVINSLFCVLFMGLSCLSMAQEKTCTHQQAIIADKLTDQLQSWDTLEYAFNQYGQCDLGGTSERFSDGIAWLLIEHWDTLPLLAERIEQNPPLKRFVLKHIDQTLAPGTVARIKKLATSSCQPDVKPLCDEIKFATRIIS
;
A
#
# COMPACT_ATOMS: atom_id res chain seq x y z
N MET A 1 55.11 -0.75 -26.80
CA MET A 1 54.27 -1.95 -26.58
C MET A 1 53.95 -2.03 -25.08
N SER A 2 52.76 -1.85 -24.54
CA SER A 2 51.53 -1.17 -24.96
C SER A 2 50.75 -0.97 -23.65
N LYS A 3 50.75 0.25 -23.08
CA LYS A 3 49.90 0.63 -21.92
C LYS A 3 48.41 0.30 -22.16
N LEU A 4 48.04 0.20 -23.43
CA LEU A 4 46.73 -0.25 -23.94
C LEU A 4 46.35 -1.70 -23.58
N ALA A 5 47.30 -2.61 -23.40
CA ALA A 5 47.01 -4.01 -23.03
C ALA A 5 46.63 -4.12 -21.53
N PHE A 6 47.33 -3.37 -20.68
CA PHE A 6 47.09 -3.34 -19.23
C PHE A 6 45.73 -2.69 -18.90
N ASN A 7 45.38 -1.60 -19.60
CA ASN A 7 44.08 -0.92 -19.43
C ASN A 7 42.89 -1.79 -19.88
N ARG A 8 43.06 -2.65 -20.89
CA ARG A 8 41.99 -3.56 -21.34
C ARG A 8 41.76 -4.71 -20.36
N VAL A 9 42.82 -5.21 -19.72
CA VAL A 9 42.70 -6.26 -18.69
C VAL A 9 42.05 -5.72 -17.42
N ILE A 10 42.40 -4.50 -16.98
CA ILE A 10 41.79 -3.85 -15.80
C ILE A 10 40.33 -3.50 -16.04
N ASN A 11 39.98 -2.96 -17.21
CA ASN A 11 38.60 -2.60 -17.57
C ASN A 11 37.71 -3.84 -17.79
N SER A 12 38.30 -4.98 -18.18
CA SER A 12 37.61 -6.25 -18.33
C SER A 12 37.39 -6.97 -16.98
N LEU A 13 38.31 -6.84 -16.02
CA LEU A 13 38.16 -7.39 -14.67
C LEU A 13 37.12 -6.61 -13.84
N PHE A 14 36.97 -5.31 -14.07
CA PHE A 14 35.97 -4.47 -13.39
C PHE A 14 34.53 -4.83 -13.77
N CYS A 15 34.26 -5.18 -15.03
CA CYS A 15 32.93 -5.57 -15.49
C CYS A 15 32.44 -6.90 -14.90
N VAL A 16 33.34 -7.87 -14.70
CA VAL A 16 32.97 -9.19 -14.16
C VAL A 16 32.72 -9.13 -12.65
N LEU A 17 33.40 -8.23 -11.93
CA LEU A 17 33.22 -8.07 -10.48
C LEU A 17 31.93 -7.32 -10.10
N PHE A 18 31.42 -6.43 -10.96
CA PHE A 18 30.17 -5.69 -10.71
C PHE A 18 28.90 -6.47 -11.10
N MET A 19 29.00 -7.45 -12.01
CA MET A 19 27.85 -8.23 -12.47
C MET A 19 27.43 -9.35 -11.49
N GLY A 20 28.29 -9.69 -10.52
CA GLY A 20 28.03 -10.74 -9.53
C GLY A 20 27.30 -10.30 -8.25
N LEU A 21 27.08 -8.99 -8.05
CA LEU A 21 26.62 -8.45 -6.75
C LEU A 21 25.17 -7.91 -6.74
N SER A 22 24.34 -8.26 -7.73
CA SER A 22 23.03 -7.61 -7.92
C SER A 22 21.80 -8.53 -7.87
N CYS A 23 21.89 -9.75 -7.34
CA CYS A 23 20.73 -10.67 -7.35
C CYS A 23 20.54 -11.47 -6.06
N LEU A 24 20.39 -10.79 -4.92
CA LEU A 24 19.80 -11.39 -3.71
C LEU A 24 18.98 -10.33 -2.96
N SER A 25 17.91 -9.87 -3.56
CA SER A 25 16.77 -9.34 -2.80
C SER A 25 15.54 -10.13 -3.20
N MET A 26 15.54 -11.42 -2.87
CA MET A 26 14.29 -12.15 -2.75
C MET A 26 13.59 -11.58 -1.50
N ALA A 27 12.73 -10.58 -1.70
CA ALA A 27 11.75 -10.23 -0.70
C ALA A 27 10.95 -11.50 -0.41
N GLN A 28 11.16 -12.09 0.77
CA GLN A 28 10.46 -13.29 1.18
C GLN A 28 9.03 -12.89 1.51
N GLU A 29 8.15 -12.92 0.50
CA GLU A 29 6.73 -12.67 0.69
C GLU A 29 6.18 -13.72 1.64
N LYS A 30 5.68 -13.29 2.81
CA LYS A 30 5.12 -14.22 3.81
C LYS A 30 3.90 -14.90 3.18
N THR A 31 3.92 -16.21 3.05
CA THR A 31 2.75 -16.93 2.53
C THR A 31 1.59 -16.84 3.53
N CYS A 32 0.42 -16.41 3.07
CA CYS A 32 -0.79 -16.44 3.89
C CYS A 32 -1.31 -17.87 4.03
N THR A 33 -1.47 -18.33 5.27
CA THR A 33 -2.14 -19.61 5.54
C THR A 33 -3.67 -19.44 5.49
N HIS A 34 -4.39 -20.52 5.18
CA HIS A 34 -5.86 -20.50 5.19
C HIS A 34 -6.45 -20.02 6.52
N GLN A 35 -5.85 -20.40 7.65
CA GLN A 35 -6.30 -19.93 8.97
C GLN A 35 -6.06 -18.42 9.16
N GLN A 36 -4.94 -17.89 8.68
CA GLN A 36 -4.69 -16.44 8.70
C GLN A 36 -5.67 -15.69 7.82
N ALA A 37 -6.01 -16.20 6.63
CA ALA A 37 -7.03 -15.60 5.77
C ALA A 37 -8.40 -15.54 6.48
N ILE A 38 -8.83 -16.61 7.16
CA ILE A 38 -10.08 -16.60 7.95
C ILE A 38 -10.05 -15.56 9.07
N ILE A 39 -8.92 -15.41 9.76
CA ILE A 39 -8.81 -14.42 10.85
C ILE A 39 -8.79 -13.01 10.26
N ALA A 40 -8.06 -12.80 9.17
CA ALA A 40 -8.01 -11.54 8.45
C ALA A 40 -9.41 -11.12 8.02
N ASP A 41 -10.17 -12.02 7.38
CA ASP A 41 -11.55 -11.80 6.95
C ASP A 41 -12.46 -11.37 8.10
N LYS A 42 -12.39 -12.06 9.25
CA LYS A 42 -13.21 -11.71 10.42
C LYS A 42 -12.84 -10.36 11.02
N LEU A 43 -11.55 -10.03 10.99
CA LEU A 43 -11.04 -8.77 11.52
C LEU A 43 -11.42 -7.60 10.61
N THR A 44 -11.35 -7.80 9.28
CA THR A 44 -11.73 -6.80 8.29
C THR A 44 -13.23 -6.48 8.32
N ASP A 45 -14.08 -7.49 8.56
CA ASP A 45 -15.52 -7.31 8.80
C ASP A 45 -15.84 -6.46 10.05
N GLN A 46 -14.87 -6.28 10.95
CA GLN A 46 -15.01 -5.59 12.24
C GLN A 46 -14.14 -4.34 12.35
N LEU A 47 -13.63 -3.81 11.24
CA LEU A 47 -12.83 -2.58 11.25
C LEU A 47 -13.67 -1.40 11.72
N GLN A 48 -13.26 -0.77 12.83
CA GLN A 48 -13.97 0.35 13.47
C GLN A 48 -13.09 1.59 13.64
N SER A 49 -11.78 1.46 13.46
CA SER A 49 -10.83 2.57 13.59
C SER A 49 -9.57 2.36 12.76
N TRP A 50 -8.80 3.43 12.55
CA TRP A 50 -7.49 3.36 11.90
C TRP A 50 -6.48 2.48 12.65
N ASP A 51 -6.57 2.41 13.99
CA ASP A 51 -5.73 1.53 14.80
C ASP A 51 -6.03 0.06 14.52
N THR A 52 -7.31 -0.30 14.40
CA THR A 52 -7.71 -1.67 14.04
C THR A 52 -7.29 -2.02 12.62
N LEU A 53 -7.33 -1.05 11.70
CA LEU A 53 -6.85 -1.23 10.33
C LEU A 53 -5.33 -1.44 10.28
N GLU A 54 -4.57 -0.60 10.99
CA GLU A 54 -3.12 -0.75 11.06
C GLU A 54 -2.73 -2.09 11.68
N TYR A 55 -3.40 -2.50 12.76
CA TYR A 55 -3.19 -3.81 13.36
C TYR A 55 -3.47 -4.94 12.36
N ALA A 56 -4.60 -4.89 11.65
CA ALA A 56 -4.97 -5.87 10.63
C ALA A 56 -3.92 -5.92 9.51
N PHE A 57 -3.48 -4.77 9.01
CA PHE A 57 -2.43 -4.65 8.01
C PHE A 57 -1.10 -5.26 8.48
N ASN A 58 -0.67 -4.95 9.70
CA ASN A 58 0.60 -5.43 10.23
C ASN A 58 0.61 -6.95 10.48
N GLN A 59 -0.52 -7.51 10.90
CA GLN A 59 -0.63 -8.95 11.20
C GLN A 59 -0.96 -9.79 9.97
N TYR A 60 -1.75 -9.25 9.05
CA TYR A 60 -2.41 -10.00 7.98
C TYR A 60 -2.31 -9.34 6.59
N GLY A 61 -1.53 -8.27 6.41
CA GLY A 61 -1.35 -7.64 5.10
C GLY A 61 -0.79 -8.59 4.03
N GLN A 62 -0.08 -9.65 4.43
CA GLN A 62 0.35 -10.72 3.53
C GLN A 62 -0.80 -11.60 2.99
N CYS A 63 -2.00 -11.47 3.57
CA CYS A 63 -3.22 -12.15 3.13
C CYS A 63 -4.06 -11.29 2.18
N ASP A 64 -3.55 -10.15 1.71
CA ASP A 64 -4.22 -9.25 0.78
C ASP A 64 -4.28 -9.79 -0.65
N LEU A 65 -4.99 -10.91 -0.81
CA LEU A 65 -5.24 -11.62 -2.06
C LEU A 65 -6.67 -12.19 -2.04
N GLY A 66 -7.29 -12.31 -3.21
CA GLY A 66 -8.62 -12.91 -3.36
C GLY A 66 -9.68 -12.26 -2.46
N GLY A 67 -10.55 -13.07 -1.86
CA GLY A 67 -11.66 -12.58 -1.03
C GLY A 67 -11.24 -11.82 0.23
N THR A 68 -10.03 -12.02 0.74
CA THR A 68 -9.51 -11.21 1.86
C THR A 68 -9.14 -9.80 1.40
N SER A 69 -8.58 -9.67 0.19
CA SER A 69 -8.32 -8.37 -0.44
C SER A 69 -9.61 -7.56 -0.61
N GLU A 70 -10.67 -8.22 -1.08
CA GLU A 70 -12.00 -7.60 -1.23
C GLU A 70 -12.55 -7.09 0.11
N ARG A 71 -12.43 -7.89 1.19
CA ARG A 71 -12.86 -7.45 2.52
C ARG A 71 -12.04 -6.29 3.08
N PHE A 72 -10.73 -6.24 2.81
CA PHE A 72 -9.92 -5.07 3.13
C PHE A 72 -10.41 -3.83 2.38
N SER A 73 -10.72 -3.95 1.09
CA SER A 73 -11.28 -2.86 0.29
C SER A 73 -12.59 -2.33 0.90
N ASP A 74 -13.53 -3.23 1.24
CA ASP A 74 -14.80 -2.84 1.83
C ASP A 74 -14.64 -2.15 3.19
N GLY A 75 -13.81 -2.72 4.08
CA GLY A 75 -13.55 -2.15 5.41
C GLY A 75 -12.84 -0.79 5.36
N ILE A 76 -11.84 -0.64 4.49
CA ILE A 76 -11.14 0.64 4.30
C ILE A 76 -12.07 1.69 3.70
N ALA A 77 -12.86 1.30 2.71
CA ALA A 77 -13.85 2.19 2.12
C ALA A 77 -14.86 2.66 3.18
N TRP A 78 -15.36 1.75 4.00
CA TRP A 78 -16.27 2.07 5.11
C TRP A 78 -15.63 3.04 6.11
N LEU A 79 -14.38 2.79 6.54
CA LEU A 79 -13.66 3.70 7.45
C LEU A 79 -13.51 5.10 6.86
N LEU A 80 -13.10 5.22 5.60
CA LEU A 80 -13.00 6.53 4.94
C LEU A 80 -14.36 7.22 4.89
N ILE A 81 -15.40 6.47 4.61
CA ILE A 81 -16.72 7.01 4.37
C ILE A 81 -17.42 7.46 5.67
N GLU A 82 -17.28 6.69 6.75
CA GLU A 82 -18.00 6.90 8.01
C GLU A 82 -17.14 7.63 9.06
N HIS A 83 -15.81 7.57 8.94
CA HIS A 83 -14.87 8.18 9.89
C HIS A 83 -13.96 9.24 9.24
N TRP A 84 -14.41 9.87 8.16
CA TRP A 84 -13.63 10.88 7.42
C TRP A 84 -13.06 12.01 8.29
N ASP A 85 -13.81 12.44 9.31
CA ASP A 85 -13.39 13.51 10.22
C ASP A 85 -12.16 13.11 11.07
N THR A 86 -11.83 11.83 11.13
CA THR A 86 -10.63 11.30 11.81
C THR A 86 -9.46 11.02 10.85
N LEU A 87 -9.51 11.51 9.60
CA LEU A 87 -8.43 11.35 8.63
C LEU A 87 -7.03 11.83 9.13
N PRO A 88 -6.90 12.87 9.98
CA PRO A 88 -5.64 13.19 10.63
C PRO A 88 -5.01 12.05 11.43
N LEU A 89 -5.81 11.20 12.07
CA LEU A 89 -5.30 10.02 12.77
C LEU A 89 -4.74 8.97 11.79
N LEU A 90 -5.38 8.78 10.63
CA LEU A 90 -4.82 7.93 9.59
C LEU A 90 -3.48 8.48 9.09
N ALA A 91 -3.37 9.80 8.90
CA ALA A 91 -2.11 10.43 8.51
C ALA A 91 -1.00 10.19 9.55
N GLU A 92 -1.30 10.30 10.85
CA GLU A 92 -0.37 9.99 11.93
C GLU A 92 0.10 8.52 11.87
N ARG A 93 -0.82 7.57 11.67
CA ARG A 93 -0.47 6.14 11.52
C ARG A 93 0.38 5.89 10.29
N ILE A 94 0.09 6.57 9.18
CA ILE A 94 0.91 6.51 7.96
C ILE A 94 2.33 7.04 8.20
N GLU A 95 2.49 8.11 8.97
CA GLU A 95 3.82 8.63 9.32
C GLU A 95 4.61 7.63 10.17
N GLN A 96 3.93 6.94 11.10
CA GLN A 96 4.52 5.90 11.95
C GLN A 96 4.80 4.60 11.19
N ASN A 97 3.99 4.29 10.17
CA ASN A 97 4.04 3.07 9.38
C ASN A 97 3.83 3.36 7.88
N PRO A 98 4.86 3.86 7.17
CA PRO A 98 4.71 4.31 5.78
C PRO A 98 4.14 3.29 4.78
N PRO A 99 4.40 1.97 4.89
CA PRO A 99 3.75 0.95 4.07
C PRO A 99 2.21 0.98 4.11
N LEU A 100 1.61 1.39 5.24
CA LEU A 100 0.16 1.47 5.42
C LEU A 100 -0.50 2.38 4.37
N LYS A 101 0.17 3.46 3.96
CA LYS A 101 -0.37 4.38 2.96
C LYS A 101 -0.65 3.70 1.64
N ARG A 102 0.34 2.95 1.13
CA ARG A 102 0.21 2.23 -0.14
C ARG A 102 -0.89 1.18 -0.05
N PHE A 103 -0.97 0.51 1.09
CA PHE A 103 -2.02 -0.47 1.37
C PHE A 103 -3.42 0.18 1.28
N VAL A 104 -3.65 1.27 2.01
CA VAL A 104 -4.93 2.00 1.97
C VAL A 104 -5.28 2.48 0.55
N LEU A 105 -4.33 3.10 -0.15
CA LEU A 105 -4.59 3.66 -1.48
C LEU A 105 -4.86 2.57 -2.53
N LYS A 106 -4.25 1.38 -2.41
CA LYS A 106 -4.53 0.22 -3.27
C LYS A 106 -5.99 -0.23 -3.14
N HIS A 107 -6.57 -0.13 -1.96
CA HIS A 107 -7.89 -0.67 -1.61
C HIS A 107 -9.08 0.25 -1.92
N ILE A 108 -8.83 1.42 -2.51
CA ILE A 108 -9.88 2.41 -2.84
C ILE A 108 -9.94 2.74 -4.33
N ASP A 109 -9.48 1.80 -5.15
CA ASP A 109 -9.49 1.89 -6.59
C ASP A 109 -10.86 1.49 -7.20
N GLN A 110 -10.88 1.20 -8.50
CA GLN A 110 -12.10 0.87 -9.25
C GLN A 110 -12.66 -0.53 -8.97
N THR A 111 -12.02 -1.34 -8.14
CA THR A 111 -12.57 -2.64 -7.72
C THR A 111 -13.78 -2.47 -6.78
N LEU A 112 -13.91 -1.32 -6.13
CA LEU A 112 -15.07 -0.95 -5.32
C LEU A 112 -16.28 -0.58 -6.18
N ALA A 113 -17.48 -0.67 -5.58
CA ALA A 113 -18.70 -0.19 -6.22
C ALA A 113 -18.56 1.30 -6.64
N PRO A 114 -18.99 1.69 -7.86
CA PRO A 114 -18.80 3.06 -8.36
C PRO A 114 -19.35 4.16 -7.45
N GLY A 115 -20.46 3.89 -6.75
CA GLY A 115 -21.03 4.82 -5.78
C GLY A 115 -20.14 5.06 -4.56
N THR A 116 -19.46 4.01 -4.08
CA THR A 116 -18.48 4.06 -2.98
C THR A 116 -17.29 4.92 -3.37
N VAL A 117 -16.70 4.65 -4.54
CA VAL A 117 -15.56 5.42 -5.07
C VAL A 117 -15.94 6.90 -5.24
N ALA A 118 -17.13 7.19 -5.77
CA ALA A 118 -17.63 8.55 -5.93
C ALA A 118 -17.80 9.27 -4.57
N ARG A 119 -18.29 8.58 -3.54
CA ARG A 119 -18.44 9.15 -2.18
C ARG A 119 -17.07 9.49 -1.58
N ILE A 120 -16.09 8.58 -1.64
CA ILE A 120 -14.73 8.82 -1.15
C ILE A 120 -14.09 10.01 -1.89
N LYS A 121 -14.18 10.03 -3.22
CA LYS A 121 -13.65 11.14 -4.04
C LYS A 121 -14.28 12.49 -3.68
N LYS A 122 -15.59 12.52 -3.40
CA LYS A 122 -16.29 13.73 -2.95
C LYS A 122 -15.75 14.22 -1.61
N LEU A 123 -15.59 13.32 -0.64
CA LEU A 123 -15.01 13.65 0.66
C LEU A 123 -13.59 14.22 0.52
N ALA A 124 -12.75 13.57 -0.29
CA ALA A 124 -11.39 14.02 -0.60
C ALA A 124 -11.31 15.41 -1.26
N THR A 125 -12.39 15.82 -1.94
CA THR A 125 -12.44 17.10 -2.67
C THR A 125 -13.07 18.22 -1.83
N SER A 126 -14.14 17.93 -1.11
CA SER A 126 -15.02 18.93 -0.50
C SER A 126 -14.95 18.96 1.03
N SER A 127 -14.44 17.91 1.65
CA SER A 127 -14.38 17.74 3.11
C SER A 127 -12.95 17.49 3.60
N CYS A 128 -11.95 17.85 2.79
CA CYS A 128 -10.56 17.68 3.16
C CYS A 128 -10.15 18.67 4.25
N GLN A 129 -9.56 18.16 5.33
CA GLN A 129 -9.01 18.99 6.40
C GLN A 129 -7.64 19.57 5.95
N PRO A 130 -7.32 20.84 6.27
CA PRO A 130 -6.13 21.51 5.71
C PRO A 130 -4.79 20.85 6.07
N ASP A 131 -4.69 20.28 7.25
CA ASP A 131 -3.50 19.60 7.81
C ASP A 131 -3.13 18.31 7.08
N VAL A 132 -4.12 17.61 6.52
CA VAL A 132 -3.92 16.36 5.76
C VAL A 132 -4.16 16.51 4.25
N LYS A 133 -4.07 17.73 3.74
CA LYS A 133 -4.29 18.01 2.31
C LYS A 133 -3.49 17.10 1.35
N PRO A 134 -2.21 16.78 1.59
CA PRO A 134 -1.47 15.85 0.74
C PRO A 134 -2.13 14.47 0.66
N LEU A 135 -2.60 13.93 1.79
CA LEU A 135 -3.27 12.63 1.84
C LEU A 135 -4.62 12.66 1.09
N CYS A 136 -5.40 13.74 1.23
CA CYS A 136 -6.62 13.90 0.45
C CYS A 136 -6.36 13.90 -1.06
N ASP A 137 -5.30 14.56 -1.51
CA ASP A 137 -4.96 14.61 -2.93
C ASP A 137 -4.56 13.22 -3.47
N GLU A 138 -3.87 12.41 -2.66
CA GLU A 138 -3.55 11.02 -2.99
C GLU A 138 -4.79 10.12 -3.01
N ILE A 139 -5.71 10.26 -2.04
CA ILE A 139 -7.00 9.55 -2.02
C ILE A 139 -7.85 9.93 -3.25
N LYS A 140 -7.91 11.22 -3.58
CA LYS A 140 -8.59 11.72 -4.78
C LYS A 140 -7.97 11.19 -6.07
N PHE A 141 -6.66 10.94 -6.07
CA PHE A 141 -5.96 10.35 -7.21
C PHE A 141 -6.27 8.85 -7.32
N ALA A 142 -6.21 8.11 -6.21
CA ALA A 142 -6.48 6.67 -6.18
C ALA A 142 -7.92 6.32 -6.59
N THR A 143 -8.88 7.20 -6.28
CA THR A 143 -10.30 7.07 -6.67
C THR A 143 -10.60 7.47 -8.12
N ARG A 144 -9.58 7.68 -8.97
CA ARG A 144 -9.80 7.99 -10.39
C ARG A 144 -10.09 6.73 -11.17
N ILE A 145 -11.03 6.87 -12.10
CA ILE A 145 -11.29 5.88 -13.12
C ILE A 145 -10.08 5.86 -14.06
N ILE A 146 -9.32 4.77 -14.13
CA ILE A 146 -8.55 4.49 -15.34
C ILE A 146 -9.60 4.13 -16.39
N SER A 147 -9.89 5.09 -17.26
CA SER A 147 -10.70 4.89 -18.47
C SER A 147 -9.82 4.38 -19.59
#